data_AF-A0AAX0KY14-F1
#
_entry.id   AF-A0AAX0KY14-F1
#
_cell.length_a   1.000
_cell.length_b   1.000
_cell.length_c   1.000
_cell.angle_alpha   90.00
_cell.angle_beta   90.00
_cell.angle_gamma   90.00
#
_symmetry.space_group_name_H-M   'P 1'
#
loop_
_entity.id
_entity.type
_entity.pdbx_description
1 polymer ?
#
loop_
_entity_poly.entity_id
_entity_poly.type
_entity_poly.pdbx_seq_one_letter_code
_entity_poly.pdbx_strand_id
1 'polypeptide(L)' 'DYIERYDRFKSSVDALLDMPAPMVDLLRGFLEQGNGTLSRRALRNEFSALTEEEATLIEEAYAAAWPHD' A
#
# COMPACT_ATOMS: atom_id res chain seq x y z
N ASP A 1 -10.37 -14.00 3.85
CA ASP A 1 -9.32 -14.75 3.10
C ASP A 1 -8.21 -13.83 2.59
N TYR A 2 -7.00 -14.35 2.36
CA TYR A 2 -5.87 -13.54 1.84
C TYR A 2 -6.20 -12.91 0.48
N ILE A 3 -6.78 -13.67 -0.44
CA ILE A 3 -7.12 -13.19 -1.79
C ILE A 3 -8.12 -12.03 -1.73
N GLU A 4 -9.17 -12.16 -0.92
CA GLU A 4 -10.17 -11.10 -0.75
C GLU A 4 -9.57 -9.80 -0.18
N ARG A 5 -8.68 -9.92 0.81
CA ARG A 5 -7.98 -8.75 1.39
C ARG A 5 -7.05 -8.10 0.37
N TYR A 6 -6.32 -8.91 -0.39
CA TYR A 6 -5.45 -8.42 -1.45
C TYR A 6 -6.24 -7.72 -2.55
N ASP A 7 -7.34 -8.31 -3.04
CA ASP A 7 -8.18 -7.72 -4.08
C ASP A 7 -8.77 -6.38 -3.62
N ARG A 8 -9.20 -6.29 -2.36
CA ARG A 8 -9.69 -5.04 -1.77
C ARG A 8 -8.60 -3.98 -1.69
N PHE A 9 -7.42 -4.33 -1.21
CA PHE A 9 -6.28 -3.43 -1.14
C PHE A 9 -5.89 -2.93 -2.54
N LYS A 10 -5.72 -3.85 -3.49
CA LYS A 10 -5.37 -3.53 -4.87
C LYS A 10 -6.38 -2.60 -5.51
N SER A 11 -7.68 -2.87 -5.34
CA SER A 11 -8.75 -2.03 -5.90
C SER A 11 -8.72 -0.61 -5.33
N SER A 12 -8.41 -0.44 -4.04
CA SER A 12 -8.26 0.88 -3.42
C SER A 12 -7.03 1.61 -3.96
N VAL A 13 -5.89 0.93 -4.11
CA VAL A 13 -4.67 1.53 -4.67
C VAL A 13 -4.86 1.93 -6.13
N ASP A 14 -5.45 1.05 -6.95
CA ASP A 14 -5.74 1.34 -8.38
C ASP A 14 -6.71 2.52 -8.54
N ALA A 15 -7.63 2.74 -7.60
CA ALA A 15 -8.55 3.88 -7.62
C ALA A 15 -7.88 5.23 -7.27
N LEU A 16 -6.74 5.18 -6.56
CA LEU A 16 -5.96 6.35 -6.19
C LEU A 16 -4.89 6.66 -7.26
N LEU A 17 -4.24 5.63 -7.76
CA LEU A 17 -3.09 5.70 -8.65
C LEU A 17 -3.20 4.59 -9.69
N ASP A 18 -3.04 4.93 -10.97
CA ASP A 18 -2.99 3.96 -12.08
C ASP A 18 -1.66 3.17 -12.01
N MET A 19 -1.56 2.29 -11.02
CA MET A 19 -0.32 1.64 -10.61
C MET A 19 -0.20 0.24 -11.23
N PRO A 20 0.95 -0.12 -11.83
CA PRO A 20 1.16 -1.47 -12.33
C PRO A 20 1.05 -2.52 -11.21
N ALA A 21 0.47 -3.69 -11.49
CA ALA A 21 0.32 -4.77 -10.51
C ALA A 21 1.62 -5.13 -9.74
N PRO A 22 2.82 -5.19 -10.37
CA PRO A 22 4.06 -5.45 -9.65
C PRO A 22 4.42 -4.37 -8.61
N MET A 23 4.02 -3.13 -8.83
CA MET A 23 4.23 -2.04 -7.88
C MET A 23 3.29 -2.16 -6.69
N VAL A 24 2.04 -2.59 -6.90
CA VAL A 24 1.08 -2.88 -5.82
C VAL A 24 1.60 -4.02 -4.94
N ASP A 25 2.16 -5.07 -5.56
CA ASP A 25 2.77 -6.19 -4.83
C ASP A 25 3.98 -5.76 -3.99
N LEU A 26 4.85 -4.93 -4.57
CA LEU A 26 6.00 -4.37 -3.87
C LEU A 26 5.54 -3.53 -2.67
N LEU A 27 4.55 -2.66 -2.89
CA LEU A 27 4.01 -1.77 -1.89
C LEU A 27 3.40 -2.54 -0.72
N ARG A 28 2.59 -3.57 -1.01
CA ARG A 28 2.07 -4.49 0.01
C ARG A 28 3.19 -5.11 0.84
N GLY A 29 4.28 -5.54 0.21
CA GLY A 29 5.44 -6.12 0.91
C GLY A 29 6.13 -5.14 1.86
N PHE A 30 6.29 -3.88 1.45
CA PHE A 30 6.85 -2.84 2.33
C PHE A 30 5.93 -2.53 3.52
N LEU A 31 4.62 -2.44 3.28
CA LEU A 31 3.64 -2.23 4.35
C LEU A 31 3.63 -3.40 5.33
N GLU A 32 3.64 -4.64 4.85
CA GLU A 32 3.71 -5.84 5.68
C GLU A 32 4.95 -5.82 6.60
N GLN A 33 6.12 -5.48 6.05
CA GLN A 33 7.37 -5.34 6.81
C GLN A 33 7.34 -4.15 7.78
N GLY A 34 6.65 -3.08 7.43
CA GLY A 34 6.50 -1.85 8.20
C GLY A 34 5.29 -1.82 9.14
N ASN A 35 4.66 -2.96 9.39
CA ASN A 35 3.44 -3.08 10.21
C ASN A 35 2.32 -2.10 9.78
N GLY A 36 2.08 -2.03 8.47
CA GLY A 36 1.07 -1.18 7.84
C GLY A 36 1.54 0.23 7.49
N THR A 37 2.84 0.55 7.64
CA THR A 37 3.39 1.88 7.31
C THR A 37 4.58 1.82 6.36
N LEU A 38 4.73 2.84 5.52
CA LEU A 38 5.89 3.01 4.64
C LEU A 38 6.96 3.82 5.36
N SER A 39 8.18 3.26 5.42
CA SER A 39 9.31 4.02 5.97
C SER A 39 9.64 5.24 5.09
N ARG A 40 10.16 6.31 5.69
CA ARG A 40 10.67 7.48 4.95
C ARG A 40 11.72 7.12 3.90
N ARG A 41 12.46 6.02 4.10
CA ARG A 41 13.41 5.51 3.12
C ARG A 41 12.69 4.92 1.90
N ALA A 42 11.68 4.08 2.12
CA ALA A 42 10.88 3.51 1.04
C ALA A 42 10.16 4.60 0.25
N LEU A 43 9.58 5.60 0.94
CA LEU A 43 8.96 6.76 0.29
C LEU A 43 9.96 7.57 -0.54
N ARG A 44 11.21 7.72 -0.11
CA ARG A 44 12.20 8.53 -0.84
C ARG A 44 12.92 7.80 -1.98
N ASN A 45 12.96 6.47 -1.94
CA ASN A 45 13.74 5.67 -2.87
C ASN A 45 12.81 4.93 -3.83
N GLU A 46 12.06 3.95 -3.32
CA GLU A 46 11.20 3.06 -4.11
C GLU A 46 9.88 3.71 -4.51
N PHE A 47 9.33 4.60 -3.68
CA PHE A 47 8.04 5.25 -3.90
C PHE A 47 8.14 6.79 -3.97
N SER A 48 9.24 7.32 -4.51
CA SER A 48 9.51 8.77 -4.60
C SER A 48 8.51 9.58 -5.42
N ALA A 49 7.68 8.90 -6.21
CA ALA A 49 6.58 9.51 -6.94
C ALA A 49 5.33 9.75 -6.09
N LEU A 50 5.21 9.10 -4.93
CA LEU A 50 4.07 9.27 -4.03
C LEU A 50 4.18 10.61 -3.28
N THR A 51 3.07 11.32 -3.19
CA THR A 51 2.92 12.40 -2.21
C THR A 51 2.74 11.82 -0.80
N GLU A 52 2.93 12.66 0.22
CA GLU A 52 2.64 12.27 1.61
C GLU A 52 1.15 11.90 1.80
N GLU A 53 0.26 12.57 1.08
CA GLU A 53 -1.18 12.27 1.10
C GLU A 53 -1.48 10.92 0.45
N GLU A 54 -0.90 10.64 -0.73
CA GLU A 54 -1.06 9.36 -1.41
C GLU A 54 -0.52 8.20 -0.57
N ALA A 55 0.65 8.38 0.04
CA ALA A 55 1.23 7.40 0.96
C ALA A 55 0.28 7.12 2.15
N THR A 56 -0.31 8.16 2.74
CA THR A 56 -1.24 8.03 3.86
C THR A 56 -2.49 7.26 3.46
N LEU A 57 -3.10 7.59 2.31
CA LEU A 57 -4.29 6.89 1.80
C LEU A 57 -4.02 5.41 1.51
N ILE A 58 -2.81 5.09 1.05
CA ILE A 58 -2.38 3.72 0.80
C ILE A 58 -2.20 2.93 2.10
N GLU A 59 -1.61 3.54 3.14
CA GLU A 59 -1.50 2.94 4.48
C GLU A 59 -2.89 2.66 5.08
N GLU A 60 -3.83 3.61 4.93
CA GLU A 60 -5.23 3.44 5.34
C GLU A 60 -5.92 2.30 4.58
N ALA A 61 -5.72 2.22 3.26
CA ALA A 61 -6.26 1.13 2.44
C ALA A 61 -5.76 -0.25 2.90
N TYR A 62 -4.49 -0.34 3.29
CA TYR A 62 -3.91 -1.55 3.83
C TYR A 62 -4.47 -1.92 5.20
N ALA A 63 -4.55 -0.95 6.12
CA ALA A 63 -5.14 -1.16 7.45
C ALA A 63 -6.61 -1.61 7.35
N ALA A 64 -7.37 -1.07 6.39
CA ALA A 64 -8.74 -1.49 6.14
C ALA A 64 -8.84 -2.94 5.62
N ALA A 65 -7.86 -3.41 4.84
CA ALA A 65 -7.81 -4.77 4.29
C ALA A 65 -7.25 -5.79 5.29
N TRP A 66 -6.31 -5.40 6.14
CA TRP A 66 -5.75 -6.20 7.24
C TRP A 66 -5.96 -5.50 8.58
N PRO A 67 -7.19 -5.50 9.12
CA PRO A 67 -7.44 -4.98 10.45
C PRO A 67 -6.64 -5.79 11.47
N HIS A 68 -5.93 -5.10 12.37
CA HIS A 68 -5.31 -5.71 13.55
C HIS A 68 -6.44 -6.18 14.50
N ASP A 69 -6.62 -7.49 14.63
CA ASP A 69 -7.36 -8.14 15.74
C ASP A 69 -6.47 -8.25 16.99
#